data_AF-A0A944V8G4-F1
#
_entry.id   AF-A0A944V8G4-F1
#
_cell.length_a   1.000
_cell.length_b   1.000
_cell.length_c   1.000
_cell.angle_alpha   90.00
_cell.angle_beta   90.00
_cell.angle_gamma   90.00
#
_symmetry.space_group_name_H-M   'P 1'
#
loop_
_entity.id
_entity.type
_entity.pdbx_description
1 polymer ?
#
loop_
_entity_poly.entity_id
_entity_poly.type
_entity_poly.pdbx_seq_one_letter_code
_entity_poly.pdbx_strand_id
1 'polypeptide(L)' 'FVLFRLPTAKGNLVFESLRQSGILVKNLHGAHDALSDCLRVTVSTASQNQLFLDALTASLDDGG' A
#
# COMPACT_ATOMS: atom_id res chain seq x y z
N PHE A 1 -11.75 6.91 1.41
CA PHE A 1 -10.65 6.03 0.97
C PHE A 1 -9.65 6.88 0.22
N VAL A 2 -8.38 6.47 0.16
CA VAL A 2 -7.32 7.12 -0.62
C VAL A 2 -6.81 6.12 -1.63
N LEU A 3 -6.78 6.52 -2.89
CA LEU A 3 -6.09 5.80 -3.95
C LEU A 3 -4.75 6.49 -4.16
N PHE A 4 -3.67 5.74 -4.09
CA PHE A 4 -2.33 6.25 -4.34
C PHE A 4 -1.57 5.29 -5.23
N ARG A 5 -0.65 5.85 -6.01
CA ARG A 5 0.23 5.11 -6.90
C ARG A 5 1.61 4.99 -6.25
N LEU A 6 2.15 3.78 -6.27
CA LEU A 6 3.50 3.47 -5.82
C LEU A 6 4.49 3.62 -6.99
N PRO A 7 5.81 3.67 -6.69
CA PRO A 7 6.83 3.56 -7.73
C PRO A 7 6.63 2.28 -8.57
N THR A 8 7.05 2.34 -9.83
CA THR A 8 6.88 1.25 -10.80
C THR A 8 7.36 -0.09 -10.23
N ALA A 9 6.55 -1.14 -10.40
CA ALA A 9 6.80 -2.51 -9.95
C ALA A 9 6.88 -2.72 -8.43
N LYS A 10 6.53 -1.72 -7.60
CA LYS A 10 6.45 -1.89 -6.13
C LYS A 10 5.03 -2.23 -5.62
N GLY A 11 4.00 -2.19 -6.47
CA GLY A 11 2.60 -2.36 -6.05
C GLY A 11 2.33 -3.66 -5.28
N ASN A 12 2.74 -4.79 -5.85
CA ASN A 12 2.53 -6.11 -5.24
C ASN A 12 3.41 -6.33 -4.01
N LEU A 13 4.67 -5.87 -4.03
CA LEU A 13 5.60 -6.01 -2.91
C LEU A 13 5.08 -5.28 -1.67
N VAL A 14 4.70 -4.00 -1.84
CA VAL A 14 4.14 -3.20 -0.75
C VAL A 14 2.82 -3.78 -0.28
N PHE A 15 1.96 -4.26 -1.18
CA PHE A 15 0.71 -4.93 -0.80
C PHE A 15 0.95 -6.14 0.11
N GLU A 16 1.87 -7.04 -0.25
CA GLU A 16 2.18 -8.22 0.54
C GLU A 16 2.80 -7.84 1.89
N SER A 17 3.70 -6.86 1.93
CA SER A 17 4.29 -6.37 3.18
C SER A 17 3.25 -5.76 4.14
N LEU A 18 2.33 -4.93 3.61
CA LEU A 18 1.21 -4.39 4.38
C LEU A 18 0.30 -5.50 4.90
N ARG A 19 0.02 -6.51 4.07
CA ARG A 19 -0.79 -7.67 4.46
C ARG A 19 -0.13 -8.48 5.58
N GLN A 20 1.18 -8.71 5.50
CA GLN A 20 1.96 -9.38 6.55
C GLN A 20 1.98 -8.58 7.86
N SER A 21 1.94 -7.26 7.76
CA SER A 21 1.81 -6.34 8.90
C SER A 21 0.39 -6.29 9.50
N GLY A 22 -0.54 -7.12 9.00
CA GLY A 22 -1.94 -7.16 9.45
C GLY A 22 -2.81 -6.04 8.90
N ILE A 23 -2.33 -5.31 7.87
CA ILE A 23 -3.02 -4.15 7.29
C ILE A 23 -3.64 -4.54 5.97
N LEU A 24 -4.98 -4.59 5.94
CA LEU A 24 -5.72 -4.94 4.75
C LEU A 24 -5.99 -3.69 3.88
N VAL A 25 -5.31 -3.60 2.75
CA VAL A 25 -5.60 -2.62 1.70
C VAL A 25 -6.16 -3.32 0.46
N LYS A 26 -6.77 -2.58 -0.47
CA LYS A 26 -7.21 -3.16 -1.74
C LYS A 26 -6.14 -2.94 -2.81
N ASN A 27 -5.61 -4.04 -3.34
CA ASN A 27 -4.71 -4.01 -4.49
C ASN A 27 -5.50 -3.74 -5.78
N LEU A 28 -5.11 -2.71 -6.53
CA LEU A 28 -5.66 -2.41 -7.86
C LEU A 28 -4.63 -2.55 -8.97
N HIS A 29 -3.40 -2.97 -8.63
CA HIS A 29 -2.38 -3.35 -9.60
C HIS A 29 -2.95 -4.45 -10.50
N GLY A 30 -2.87 -4.25 -11.82
CA GLY A 30 -3.34 -5.21 -12.83
C GLY A 30 -4.85 -5.16 -13.13
N ALA A 31 -5.63 -4.28 -12.48
CA ALA A 31 -7.06 -4.11 -12.81
C ALA A 31 -7.27 -3.32 -14.13
N HIS A 32 -6.33 -2.42 -14.46
CA HIS A 32 -6.30 -1.62 -15.69
C HIS A 32 -4.88 -1.03 -15.85
N ASP A 33 -4.40 -0.75 -17.07
CA ASP A 33 -3.07 -0.14 -17.31
C ASP A 33 -2.83 1.14 -16.49
N ALA A 34 -3.87 1.98 -16.38
CA ALA A 34 -3.84 3.22 -15.61
C ALA A 34 -3.78 3.01 -14.08
N LEU A 35 -4.07 1.81 -13.60
CA LEU A 35 -4.10 1.42 -12.19
C LEU A 35 -2.93 0.50 -11.79
N SER A 36 -1.98 0.29 -12.69
CA SER A 36 -0.72 -0.36 -12.39
C SER A 36 -0.05 0.33 -11.19
N ASP A 37 0.36 -0.49 -10.22
CA ASP A 37 0.98 -0.07 -8.97
C ASP A 37 0.12 0.85 -8.08
N CYS A 38 -1.20 0.85 -8.26
CA CYS A 38 -2.11 1.57 -7.40
C CYS A 38 -2.65 0.70 -6.26
N LEU A 39 -2.58 1.23 -5.02
CA LEU A 39 -3.23 0.65 -3.85
C LEU A 39 -4.31 1.59 -3.33
N ARG A 40 -5.39 1.01 -2.80
CA ARG A 40 -6.49 1.75 -2.18
C ARG A 40 -6.58 1.42 -0.70
N VAL A 41 -6.35 2.42 0.14
CA VAL A 41 -6.49 2.33 1.60
C VAL A 41 -7.78 3.01 2.07
N THR A 42 -8.40 2.47 3.11
CA THR A 42 -9.55 3.10 3.78
C THR A 42 -9.02 3.99 4.90
N VAL A 43 -9.49 5.24 4.97
CA VAL A 43 -9.15 6.14 6.07
C VAL A 43 -9.97 5.72 7.29
N SER A 44 -9.27 5.36 8.36
CA SER A 44 -9.88 4.88 9.61
C SER A 44 -9.49 5.81 10.77
N THR A 45 -9.39 5.29 12.00
CA THR A 45 -8.96 6.06 13.17
C THR A 45 -7.50 6.51 13.03
N ALA A 46 -7.11 7.56 13.76
CA ALA A 46 -5.74 8.07 13.73
C ALA A 46 -4.69 6.99 14.04
N SER A 47 -4.94 6.13 15.03
CA SER A 47 -4.04 5.03 15.39
C SER A 47 -3.90 3.98 14.28
N GLN A 48 -5.00 3.61 13.60
CA GLN A 48 -4.94 2.68 12.48
C GLN A 48 -4.24 3.27 11.26
N ASN A 49 -4.47 4.56 11.01
CA ASN A 49 -3.78 5.27 9.93
C ASN A 49 -2.27 5.38 10.22
N GLN A 50 -1.88 5.57 11.48
CA GLN A 50 -0.46 5.59 11.88
C GLN A 50 0.21 4.24 11.62
N LEU A 51 -0.42 3.13 12.05
CA LEU A 51 0.09 1.78 11.76
C LEU A 51 0.26 1.55 10.25
N PHE A 52 -0.69 2.02 9.45
CA PHE A 52 -0.59 1.96 7.99
C PHE A 52 0.59 2.77 7.45
N LEU A 53 0.81 3.99 7.92
CA LEU A 53 1.93 4.83 7.50
C LEU A 53 3.27 4.22 7.90
N ASP A 54 3.38 3.67 9.11
CA ASP A 54 4.60 3.04 9.61
C ASP A 54 4.95 1.79 8.78
N ALA A 55 3.97 0.92 8.54
CA ALA A 55 4.16 -0.28 7.71
C ALA A 55 4.44 0.07 6.24
N LEU A 56 3.79 1.10 5.69
CA LEU A 56 4.05 1.59 4.34
C LEU A 56 5.48 2.12 4.21
N THR A 57 5.95 2.89 5.19
CA THR A 57 7.31 3.43 5.22
C THR A 57 8.34 2.30 5.28
N ALA A 58 8.17 1.35 6.20
CA ALA A 58 9.03 0.16 6.29
C ALA A 58 9.06 -0.65 4.98
N SER A 59 7.94 -0.74 4.27
CA SER A 59 7.84 -1.43 2.97
C SER A 59 8.54 -0.70 1.83
N LEU A 60 8.78 0.61 1.97
CA LEU A 60 9.43 1.44 0.96
C LEU A 60 10.94 1.53 1.17
N ASP A 61 11.40 1.47 2.42
CA ASP A 61 12.81 1.53 2.83
C ASP A 61 13.60 0.23 2.58
N ASP A 62 12.95 -0.89 2.27
CA ASP A 62 13.63 -2.16 1.88
C ASP A 62 14.27 -2.13 0.47
N GLY A 63 14.46 -0.93 -0.09
CA GLY A 63 15.20 -0.70 -1.33
C GLY A 63 16.13 0.49 -1.16
N GLY A 64 17.32 0.22 -0.62
CA GLY A 64 18.46 1.13 -0.65
C GLY A 64 18.95 1.43 -2.07
#